data_AF-A0A2H0C2A8-F1
#
_entry.id   AF-A0A2H0C2A8-F1
#
_cell.length_a   1.000
_cell.length_b   1.000
_cell.length_c   1.000
_cell.angle_alpha   90.00
_cell.angle_beta   90.00
_cell.angle_gamma   90.00
#
_symmetry.space_group_name_H-M   'P 1'
#
loop_
_entity.id
_entity.type
_entity.pdbx_description
1 polymer ?
#
loop_
_entity_poly.entity_id
_entity_poly.type
_entity_poly.pdbx_seq_one_letter_code
_entity_poly.pdbx_strand_id
1 'polypeptide(L)'
;MLTIVSIFRMPNEDNTKKIYQRIIGIIDADATFETTIAFMPKKAREKKPFLVFGFTIFYSLTFIVTLFLIYQLLKYLQFNFISMLIFIFFVSVVTFFSYRIKQIVNEYRLEEKGSIFSPFIDFFFMPILSLGKFFSSEIAKLNFFIFIFDFLIEAPFKLVFEVVEEWISFVKKRKEEII
;
A
#
# COMPACT_ATOMS: atom_id res chain seq x y z
N MET A 1 2.57 -3.57 -13.52
CA MET A 1 1.89 -4.41 -12.51
C MET A 1 2.19 -5.89 -12.68
N LEU A 2 2.01 -6.48 -13.87
CA LEU A 2 2.28 -7.92 -14.13
C LEU A 2 3.71 -8.37 -13.79
N THR A 3 4.70 -7.50 -14.02
CA THR A 3 6.12 -7.77 -13.69
C THR A 3 6.38 -7.86 -12.19
N ILE A 4 5.68 -7.08 -11.36
CA ILE A 4 5.85 -7.09 -9.90
C ILE A 4 5.21 -8.35 -9.30
N VAL A 5 4.02 -8.73 -9.78
CA VAL A 5 3.34 -9.96 -9.32
C VAL A 5 4.16 -11.21 -9.65
N SER A 6 4.83 -11.23 -10.80
CA SER A 6 5.66 -12.37 -11.24
C SER A 6 6.92 -12.59 -10.39
N ILE A 7 7.34 -11.61 -9.59
CA ILE A 7 8.52 -11.71 -8.71
C ILE A 7 8.18 -12.43 -7.40
N PHE A 8 6.90 -12.50 -7.01
CA PHE A 8 6.48 -13.18 -5.80
C PHE A 8 6.32 -14.68 -6.06
N ARG A 9 7.37 -15.44 -5.70
CA ARG A 9 7.34 -16.91 -5.71
C ARG A 9 6.66 -17.42 -4.45
N MET A 10 5.76 -18.39 -4.61
CA MET A 10 5.15 -19.10 -3.48
C MET A 10 6.23 -19.84 -2.66
N PRO A 11 6.01 -20.05 -1.35
CA PRO A 11 6.93 -20.83 -0.53
C PRO A 11 7.14 -22.25 -1.11
N ASN A 12 8.39 -22.68 -1.24
CA ASN A 12 8.73 -24.00 -1.78
C ASN A 12 8.53 -25.11 -0.74
N GLU A 13 8.53 -26.38 -1.16
CA GLU A 13 8.40 -27.57 -0.28
C GLU A 13 9.41 -27.60 0.88
N ASP A 14 10.62 -27.07 0.68
CA ASP A 14 11.62 -26.96 1.74
C ASP A 14 11.15 -26.07 2.90
N ASN A 15 10.37 -25.03 2.61
CA ASN A 15 9.77 -24.20 3.64
C ASN A 15 8.73 -24.99 4.45
N THR A 16 7.93 -25.83 3.79
CA THR A 16 6.98 -26.73 4.46
C THR A 16 7.70 -27.72 5.38
N LYS A 17 8.82 -28.31 4.93
CA LYS A 17 9.65 -29.19 5.78
C LYS A 17 10.20 -28.45 7.00
N LYS A 18 10.65 -27.21 6.85
CA LYS A 18 11.13 -26.37 7.97
C LYS A 18 10.01 -26.01 8.94
N ILE A 19 8.81 -25.70 8.44
CA ILE A 19 7.63 -25.45 9.28
C ILE A 19 7.31 -26.70 10.09
N TYR A 20 7.26 -27.87 9.44
CA TYR A 20 7.00 -29.14 10.09
C TYR A 20 8.03 -29.47 11.18
N GLN A 21 9.32 -29.31 10.88
CA GLN A 21 10.40 -29.50 11.86
C GLN A 21 10.31 -28.51 13.02
N ARG A 22 9.93 -27.25 12.76
CA ARG A 22 9.72 -26.24 13.80
C ARG A 22 8.54 -26.58 14.71
N ILE A 23 7.45 -27.11 14.15
CA ILE A 23 6.28 -27.57 14.91
C ILE A 23 6.68 -28.75 15.81
N ILE A 24 7.39 -29.75 15.28
CA ILE A 24 7.89 -30.88 16.08
C ILE A 24 8.82 -30.37 17.19
N GLY A 25 9.75 -29.46 16.90
CA GLY A 25 10.64 -28.90 17.93
C GLY A 25 9.92 -28.16 19.05
N ILE A 26 8.77 -27.55 18.77
CA ILE A 26 7.91 -26.92 19.79
C ILE A 26 7.15 -27.98 20.61
N ILE A 27 6.69 -29.06 19.98
CA ILE A 27 5.84 -30.09 20.61
C ILE A 27 6.66 -31.13 21.39
N ASP A 28 7.82 -31.53 20.88
CA ASP A 28 8.47 -32.80 21.22
C ASP A 28 9.75 -32.66 22.08
N ALA A 29 10.32 -31.45 22.22
CA ALA A 29 11.72 -31.33 22.65
C ALA A 29 12.06 -30.38 23.80
N ASP A 30 11.12 -29.69 24.46
CA ASP A 30 11.54 -28.78 25.54
C ASP A 30 10.50 -28.52 26.64
N ALA A 31 10.65 -29.21 27.77
CA ALA A 31 9.89 -28.94 29.00
C ALA A 31 10.16 -27.53 29.58
N THR A 32 11.19 -26.82 29.10
CA THR A 32 11.49 -25.44 29.48
C THR A 32 10.86 -24.40 28.56
N PHE A 33 10.38 -24.79 27.36
CA PHE A 33 9.76 -23.87 26.39
C PHE A 33 8.40 -23.34 26.87
N GLU A 34 7.64 -24.15 27.62
CA GLU A 34 6.41 -23.73 28.32
C GLU A 34 6.70 -22.83 29.53
N THR A 35 7.92 -22.88 30.10
CA THR A 35 8.33 -22.03 31.24
C THR A 35 9.01 -20.72 30.83
N THR A 36 9.44 -20.59 29.57
CA THR A 36 9.73 -19.29 28.99
C THR A 36 8.44 -18.52 28.85
N ILE A 37 8.08 -17.78 29.90
CA ILE A 37 7.09 -16.72 29.84
C ILE A 37 7.40 -15.95 28.55
N ALA A 38 6.46 -15.97 27.59
CA ALA A 38 6.57 -15.12 26.42
C ALA A 38 6.66 -13.69 26.97
N PHE A 39 7.88 -13.17 27.08
CA PHE A 39 8.13 -11.79 27.42
C PHE A 39 7.55 -11.03 26.25
N MET A 40 6.27 -10.66 26.36
CA MET A 40 5.68 -9.63 25.53
C MET A 40 6.46 -8.38 25.95
N PRO A 41 7.43 -7.91 25.16
CA PRO A 41 8.25 -6.80 25.60
C PRO A 41 7.28 -5.64 25.80
N LYS A 42 7.13 -5.16 27.05
CA LYS A 42 6.47 -3.88 27.31
C LYS A 42 7.10 -2.90 26.32
N LYS A 43 6.25 -2.24 25.50
CA LYS A 43 6.66 -1.25 24.48
C LYS A 43 7.89 -0.50 24.99
N ALA A 44 9.05 -0.77 24.39
CA ALA A 44 10.32 -0.31 24.92
C ALA A 44 10.24 1.22 25.03
N ARG A 45 10.24 1.74 26.26
CA ARG A 45 10.25 3.19 26.50
C ARG A 45 11.57 3.69 25.90
N GLU A 46 11.49 4.55 24.88
CA GLU A 46 12.64 5.14 24.18
C GLU A 46 13.67 5.67 25.19
N LYS A 47 14.72 4.88 25.49
CA LYS A 47 15.65 5.16 26.59
C LYS A 47 16.66 6.26 26.24
N LYS A 48 16.66 6.79 25.01
CA LYS A 48 17.69 7.70 24.47
C LYS A 48 17.10 8.76 23.51
N PRO A 49 16.49 9.85 24.02
CA PRO A 49 15.81 10.86 23.18
C PRO A 49 16.72 11.53 22.15
N PHE A 50 18.01 11.71 22.45
CA PHE A 50 18.97 12.33 21.51
C PHE A 50 19.25 11.44 20.28
N LEU A 51 19.32 10.12 20.46
CA LEU A 51 19.48 9.20 19.33
C LEU A 51 18.22 9.15 18.46
N VAL A 52 17.04 9.15 19.08
CA VAL A 52 15.76 9.23 18.35
C VAL A 52 15.68 10.49 17.51
N PHE A 53 16.11 11.63 18.08
CA PHE A 53 16.19 12.89 17.34
C PHE A 53 17.13 12.80 16.14
N GLY A 54 18.34 12.27 16.34
CA GLY A 54 19.30 12.06 15.25
C GLY A 54 18.75 11.16 14.13
N PHE A 55 18.13 10.02 14.49
CA PHE A 55 17.48 9.15 13.52
C PHE A 55 16.30 9.81 12.81
N THR A 56 15.54 10.66 13.49
CA THR A 56 14.41 11.40 12.89
C THR A 56 14.90 12.42 11.87
N ILE A 57 16.01 13.12 12.15
CA ILE A 57 16.64 14.04 11.18
C ILE A 57 17.12 13.25 9.96
N PHE A 58 17.85 12.16 10.20
CA PHE A 58 18.38 11.33 9.13
C PHE A 58 17.26 10.76 8.24
N TYR A 59 16.18 10.27 8.85
CA TYR A 59 14.99 9.82 8.16
C TYR A 59 14.33 10.93 7.34
N SER A 60 14.16 12.12 7.92
CA SER A 60 13.58 13.28 7.21
C SER A 60 14.45 13.71 6.02
N LEU A 61 15.77 13.70 6.18
CA LEU A 61 16.71 14.00 5.12
C LEU A 61 16.58 13.00 3.96
N THR A 62 16.44 11.72 4.29
CA THR A 62 16.21 10.65 3.30
C THR A 62 14.97 10.91 2.46
N PHE A 63 13.90 11.36 3.11
CA PHE A 63 12.65 11.72 2.46
C PHE A 63 12.85 12.86 1.46
N ILE A 64 13.54 13.92 1.88
CA ILE A 64 13.85 15.08 1.04
C ILE A 64 14.73 14.67 -0.16
N VAL A 65 15.81 13.93 0.09
CA VAL A 65 16.73 13.49 -0.96
C VAL A 65 16.01 12.61 -1.98
N THR A 66 15.20 11.65 -1.52
CA THR A 66 14.45 10.75 -2.41
C THR A 66 13.47 11.52 -3.29
N LEU A 67 12.67 12.42 -2.70
CA LEU A 67 11.73 13.23 -3.47
C LEU A 67 12.42 14.19 -4.43
N PHE A 68 13.55 14.77 -4.02
CA PHE A 68 14.36 15.63 -4.87
C PHE A 68 14.91 14.86 -6.08
N LEU A 69 15.44 13.65 -5.87
CA LEU A 69 15.92 12.80 -6.96
C LEU A 69 14.80 12.45 -7.95
N ILE A 70 13.62 12.08 -7.46
CA ILE A 70 12.45 11.80 -8.30
C ILE A 70 12.03 13.05 -9.08
N TYR A 71 11.95 14.20 -8.41
CA TYR A 71 11.64 15.48 -9.04
C TYR A 71 12.61 15.80 -10.18
N GLN A 72 13.92 15.67 -9.93
CA GLN A 72 14.95 15.92 -10.94
C GLN A 72 14.86 14.95 -12.11
N LEU A 73 14.59 13.67 -11.85
CA LEU A 73 14.36 12.66 -12.89
C LEU A 73 13.16 13.03 -13.77
N LEU A 74 12.02 13.38 -13.15
CA LEU A 74 10.80 13.75 -13.87
C LEU A 74 10.97 15.05 -14.66
N LYS A 75 11.70 16.02 -14.12
CA LYS A 75 12.06 17.25 -14.82
C LYS A 75 12.96 16.97 -16.03
N TYR A 76 13.94 16.08 -15.90
CA TYR A 76 14.77 15.65 -17.01
C TYR A 76 13.94 15.02 -18.14
N LEU A 77 12.94 14.22 -17.77
CA LEU A 77 11.95 13.63 -18.68
C LEU A 77 10.90 14.62 -19.22
N GLN A 78 11.05 15.93 -18.94
CA GLN A 78 10.16 17.00 -19.40
C GLN A 78 8.69 16.83 -18.96
N PHE A 79 8.46 16.26 -17.77
CA PHE A 79 7.11 16.17 -17.21
C PHE A 79 6.59 17.56 -16.80
N ASN A 80 5.33 17.83 -17.16
CA ASN A 80 4.52 18.89 -16.57
C ASN A 80 4.34 18.66 -15.05
N PHE A 81 4.24 19.73 -14.27
CA PHE A 81 3.90 19.70 -12.84
C PHE A 81 2.70 18.79 -12.49
N ILE A 82 1.60 18.87 -13.24
CA ILE A 82 0.42 18.02 -13.02
C ILE A 82 0.78 16.54 -13.23
N SER A 83 1.46 16.23 -14.33
CA SER A 83 1.90 14.87 -14.66
C SER A 83 2.88 14.32 -13.63
N MET A 84 3.75 15.17 -13.08
CA MET A 84 4.69 14.82 -12.02
C MET A 84 3.97 14.42 -10.73
N LEU A 85 2.96 15.20 -10.31
CA LEU A 85 2.16 14.91 -9.13
C LEU A 85 1.41 13.58 -9.29
N ILE A 86 0.74 13.40 -10.43
CA ILE A 86 0.03 12.16 -10.76
C ILE A 86 1.00 10.97 -10.75
N PHE A 87 2.18 11.11 -11.34
CA PHE A 87 3.19 10.05 -11.37
C PHE A 87 3.66 9.66 -9.97
N ILE A 88 4.01 10.63 -9.13
CA ILE A 88 4.44 10.38 -7.74
C ILE A 88 3.33 9.69 -6.96
N PHE A 89 2.07 10.14 -7.11
CA PHE A 89 0.91 9.50 -6.50
C PHE A 89 0.80 8.03 -6.92
N PHE A 90 0.79 7.75 -8.23
CA PHE A 90 0.66 6.39 -8.75
C PHE A 90 1.79 5.48 -8.28
N VAL A 91 3.05 5.91 -8.43
CA VAL A 91 4.22 5.12 -8.01
C VAL A 91 4.17 4.82 -6.52
N SER A 92 3.79 5.81 -5.70
CA SER A 92 3.66 5.64 -4.25
C SER A 92 2.60 4.59 -3.91
N VAL A 93 1.39 4.73 -4.46
CA VAL A 93 0.26 3.82 -4.21
C VAL A 93 0.58 2.40 -4.69
N VAL A 94 1.10 2.24 -5.91
CA VAL A 94 1.48 0.93 -6.46
C VAL A 94 2.58 0.27 -5.63
N THR A 95 3.58 1.04 -5.19
CA THR A 95 4.65 0.53 -4.32
C THR A 95 4.08 0.04 -2.99
N PHE A 96 3.15 0.79 -2.39
CA PHE A 96 2.49 0.40 -1.15
C PHE A 96 1.69 -0.91 -1.30
N PHE A 97 0.88 -1.04 -2.34
CA PHE A 97 0.15 -2.30 -2.57
C PHE A 97 1.09 -3.47 -2.88
N SER A 98 2.15 -3.23 -3.64
CA SER A 98 3.15 -4.26 -3.94
C SER A 98 3.84 -4.75 -2.67
N TYR A 99 4.19 -3.84 -1.75
CA TYR A 99 4.75 -4.18 -0.45
C TYR A 99 3.75 -4.96 0.41
N ARG A 100 2.47 -4.57 0.42
CA ARG A 100 1.41 -5.27 1.14
C ARG A 100 1.24 -6.71 0.65
N ILE A 101 1.25 -6.93 -0.68
CA ILE A 101 1.20 -8.27 -1.27
C ILE A 101 2.43 -9.08 -0.88
N LYS A 102 3.63 -8.49 -0.96
CA LYS A 102 4.89 -9.13 -0.53
C LYS A 102 4.82 -9.60 0.92
N GLN A 103 4.29 -8.76 1.81
CA GLN A 103 4.16 -9.06 3.23
C GLN A 103 3.26 -10.28 3.46
N ILE A 104 2.10 -10.34 2.80
CA ILE A 104 1.17 -11.47 2.91
C ILE A 104 1.83 -12.78 2.43
N VAL A 105 2.56 -12.73 1.30
CA VAL A 105 3.26 -13.93 0.77
C VAL A 105 4.40 -14.38 1.68
N ASN A 106 5.11 -13.43 2.29
CA ASN A 106 6.25 -13.73 3.16
C ASN A 106 5.85 -14.13 4.58
N GLU A 107 4.61 -13.88 5.01
CA GLU A 107 4.10 -14.28 6.34
C GLU A 107 4.25 -15.79 6.60
N TYR A 108 4.20 -16.60 5.54
CA TYR A 108 4.36 -18.06 5.61
C TYR A 108 5.78 -18.54 5.30
N ARG A 109 6.77 -17.65 5.16
CA ARG A 109 8.16 -18.01 4.84
C ARG A 109 9.01 -17.93 6.10
N LEU A 110 9.58 -19.06 6.51
CA LEU A 110 10.44 -19.14 7.70
C LEU A 110 11.84 -18.55 7.49
N GLU A 111 12.27 -18.36 6.24
CA GLU A 111 13.57 -17.78 5.93
C GLU A 111 13.45 -16.52 5.07
N GLU A 112 13.83 -15.40 5.67
CA GLU A 112 14.16 -14.19 4.93
C GLU A 112 15.63 -14.27 4.51
N LYS A 113 15.88 -14.50 3.21
CA LYS A 113 17.21 -14.25 2.64
C LYS A 113 17.44 -12.74 2.63
N GLY A 114 18.08 -12.22 3.67
CA GLY A 114 18.52 -10.83 3.72
C GLY A 114 19.53 -10.58 2.60
N SER A 115 19.18 -9.77 1.61
CA SER A 115 20.15 -9.28 0.63
C SER A 115 21.00 -8.21 1.28
N ILE A 116 22.33 -8.26 1.07
CA ILE A 116 23.28 -7.26 1.59
C ILE A 116 22.93 -5.84 1.10
N PHE A 117 22.28 -5.73 -0.07
CA PHE A 117 21.80 -4.46 -0.63
C PHE A 117 20.39 -4.07 -0.20
N SER A 118 19.64 -4.94 0.50
CA SER A 118 18.28 -4.64 0.97
C SER A 118 18.23 -3.31 1.73
N PRO A 119 19.12 -3.03 2.70
CA PRO A 119 19.02 -1.81 3.50
C PRO A 119 19.12 -0.53 2.66
N PHE A 120 19.96 -0.51 1.62
CA PHE A 120 20.11 0.65 0.75
C PHE A 120 18.88 0.86 -0.14
N ILE A 121 18.32 -0.22 -0.69
CA ILE A 121 17.09 -0.13 -1.48
C ILE A 121 15.93 0.29 -0.57
N ASP A 122 15.77 -0.36 0.58
CA ASP A 122 14.73 -0.05 1.56
C ASP A 122 14.81 1.42 2.02
N PHE A 123 16.02 1.97 2.14
CA PHE A 123 16.25 3.37 2.51
C PHE A 123 15.59 4.37 1.54
N PHE A 124 15.76 4.21 0.22
CA PHE A 124 15.14 5.10 -0.79
C PHE A 124 13.68 4.72 -1.10
N PHE A 125 13.31 3.44 -0.92
CA PHE A 125 11.92 3.02 -1.15
C PHE A 125 10.99 3.45 -0.01
N MET A 126 11.52 3.61 1.21
CA MET A 126 10.72 3.92 2.39
C MET A 126 9.94 5.26 2.27
N PRO A 127 10.52 6.38 1.79
CA PRO A 127 9.76 7.60 1.53
C PRO A 127 8.56 7.40 0.58
N ILE A 128 8.77 6.68 -0.53
CA ILE A 128 7.72 6.39 -1.52
C ILE A 128 6.64 5.48 -0.91
N LEU A 129 7.05 4.47 -0.16
CA LEU A 129 6.17 3.56 0.54
C LEU A 129 5.32 4.27 1.60
N SER A 130 5.91 5.19 2.36
CA SER A 130 5.23 6.01 3.36
C SER A 130 4.20 6.94 2.72
N LEU A 131 4.53 7.57 1.59
CA LEU A 131 3.56 8.35 0.81
C LEU A 131 2.41 7.48 0.31
N GLY A 132 2.73 6.30 -0.22
CA GLY A 132 1.73 5.36 -0.72
C GLY A 132 0.79 4.88 0.38
N LYS A 133 1.34 4.60 1.57
CA LYS A 133 0.57 4.27 2.76
C LYS A 133 -0.34 5.42 3.15
N PHE A 134 0.19 6.65 3.24
CA PHE A 134 -0.57 7.85 3.57
C PHE A 134 -1.73 8.04 2.59
N PHE A 135 -1.47 8.00 1.28
CA PHE A 135 -2.51 8.10 0.26
C PHE A 135 -3.54 6.97 0.39
N SER A 136 -3.11 5.73 0.59
CA SER A 136 -4.05 4.60 0.63
C SER A 136 -4.85 4.52 1.94
N SER A 137 -4.29 4.94 3.08
CA SER A 137 -4.94 4.85 4.39
C SER A 137 -5.76 6.07 4.75
N GLU A 138 -5.34 7.26 4.31
CA GLU A 138 -6.00 8.51 4.64
C GLU A 138 -7.01 8.92 3.56
N ILE A 139 -6.75 8.70 2.26
CA ILE A 139 -7.75 9.02 1.22
C ILE A 139 -9.01 8.17 1.39
N ALA A 140 -8.89 6.91 1.83
CA ALA A 140 -10.04 6.05 2.13
C ALA A 140 -10.90 6.55 3.30
N LYS A 141 -10.37 7.43 4.17
CA LYS A 141 -11.08 8.02 5.31
C LYS A 141 -11.60 9.43 5.03
N LEU A 142 -11.19 10.05 3.92
CA LEU A 142 -11.61 11.39 3.56
C LEU A 142 -13.01 11.33 2.92
N ASN A 143 -14.04 11.38 3.77
CA ASN A 143 -15.44 11.51 3.36
C ASN A 143 -15.68 12.66 2.37
N PHE A 144 -14.83 13.69 2.38
CA PHE A 144 -14.90 14.82 1.44
C PHE A 144 -14.68 14.41 -0.02
N PHE A 145 -13.77 13.47 -0.30
CA PHE A 145 -13.59 12.98 -1.67
C PHE A 145 -14.79 12.17 -2.12
N ILE A 146 -15.38 11.34 -1.24
CA ILE A 146 -16.61 10.61 -1.52
C ILE A 146 -17.73 11.59 -1.88
N PHE A 147 -17.94 12.61 -1.04
CA PHE A 147 -18.94 13.67 -1.32
C PHE A 147 -18.69 14.40 -2.65
N ILE A 148 -17.44 14.75 -2.97
CA ILE A 148 -17.11 15.38 -4.26
C ILE A 148 -17.37 14.43 -5.42
N PHE A 149 -16.96 13.17 -5.32
CA PHE A 149 -17.14 12.20 -6.39
C PHE A 149 -18.62 11.85 -6.59
N ASP A 150 -19.40 11.73 -5.52
CA ASP A 150 -20.85 11.59 -5.59
C ASP A 150 -21.46 12.84 -6.26
N PHE A 151 -21.05 14.05 -5.90
CA PHE A 151 -21.55 15.25 -6.57
C PHE A 151 -21.14 15.34 -8.05
N LEU A 152 -19.87 15.07 -8.38
CA LEU A 152 -19.34 15.17 -9.74
C LEU A 152 -19.83 14.05 -10.67
N ILE A 153 -20.10 12.87 -10.13
CA ILE A 153 -20.54 11.70 -10.89
C ILE A 153 -22.05 11.50 -10.71
N GLU A 154 -22.55 11.28 -9.50
CA GLU A 154 -23.96 10.92 -9.26
C GLU A 154 -24.95 12.01 -9.70
N ALA A 155 -24.70 13.29 -9.40
CA ALA A 155 -25.64 14.37 -9.73
C ALA A 155 -25.88 14.55 -11.25
N PRO A 156 -24.85 14.64 -12.11
CA PRO A 156 -25.09 14.71 -13.55
C PRO A 156 -25.69 13.43 -14.12
N PHE A 157 -25.31 12.25 -13.59
CA PHE A 157 -25.94 11.01 -14.01
C PHE A 157 -27.44 10.97 -13.67
N LYS A 158 -27.85 11.43 -12.48
CA LYS A 158 -29.27 11.55 -12.10
C LYS A 158 -30.06 12.42 -13.08
N LEU A 159 -29.52 13.58 -13.46
CA LEU A 159 -30.15 14.46 -14.45
C LEU A 159 -30.35 13.75 -15.79
N VAL A 160 -29.34 13.02 -16.25
CA VAL A 160 -29.45 12.24 -17.50
C VAL A 160 -30.54 11.18 -17.39
N PHE A 161 -30.61 10.44 -16.28
CA PHE A 161 -31.65 9.43 -16.05
C PHE A 161 -33.06 10.04 -16.03
N GLU A 162 -33.23 11.18 -15.36
CA GLU A 162 -34.52 11.88 -15.29
C GLU A 162 -35.03 12.27 -16.70
N VAL A 163 -34.16 12.82 -17.55
CA VAL A 163 -34.50 13.15 -18.95
C VAL A 163 -34.87 11.89 -19.75
N VAL A 164 -34.16 10.78 -19.54
CA VAL A 164 -34.46 9.51 -20.23
C VAL A 164 -35.81 8.95 -19.78
N GLU A 165 -36.14 9.02 -18.49
CA GLU A 165 -37.43 8.59 -17.95
C GLU A 165 -38.60 9.42 -18.51
N GLU A 166 -38.45 10.75 -18.57
CA GLU A 166 -39.44 11.62 -19.19
C GLU A 166 -39.64 11.29 -20.67
N TRP A 167 -38.55 11.04 -21.40
CA TRP A 167 -38.61 10.66 -22.80
C TRP A 167 -39.35 9.33 -23.01
N ILE A 168 -39.05 8.30 -22.21
CA ILE A 168 -39.75 7.01 -22.26
C ILE A 168 -41.26 7.20 -21.98
N SER A 169 -41.59 7.99 -20.96
CA SER A 169 -42.98 8.33 -20.61
C SER A 169 -43.71 9.03 -21.76
N PHE A 170 -43.06 9.99 -22.41
CA PHE A 170 -43.59 10.69 -23.58
C PHE A 170 -43.86 9.73 -24.75
N VAL A 171 -42.90 8.87 -25.09
CA VAL A 171 -43.06 7.88 -26.18
C VAL A 171 -44.21 6.92 -25.88
N LYS A 172 -44.33 6.46 -24.63
CA LYS A 172 -45.43 5.57 -24.22
C LYS A 172 -46.80 6.24 -24.38
N LYS A 173 -46.95 7.50 -23.94
CA LYS A 173 -48.19 8.28 -24.13
C LYS A 173 -48.53 8.45 -25.60
N ARG A 174 -47.54 8.79 -26.44
CA ARG A 174 -47.75 8.92 -27.89
C ARG A 174 -48.17 7.62 -28.56
N LYS A 175 -47.64 6.48 -28.10
CA LYS A 175 -48.05 5.16 -28.60
C LYS A 175 -49.50 4.86 -28.24
N GLU A 176 -49.94 5.22 -27.03
CA GLU A 176 -51.32 5.04 -26.57
C GLU A 176 -52.32 5.94 -27.32
N GLU A 177 -51.91 7.13 -27.78
CA GLU A 177 -52.76 8.02 -28.60
C GLU A 177 -52.98 7.50 -30.04
N ILE A 178 -52.07 6.67 -30.56
CA ILE A 178 -52.08 6.17 -31.95
C ILE A 178 -52.89 4.86 -32.09
N ILE A 179 -53.08 4.13 -30.99
CA ILE A 179 -53.81 2.83 -30.94
C ILE A 179 -55.27 3.08 -30.56
#